data_AF-A0A3C1STQ0-F1
#
_entry.id   AF-A0A3C1STQ0-F1
#
_cell.length_a   1.000
_cell.length_b   1.000
_cell.length_c   1.000
_cell.angle_alpha   90.00
_cell.angle_beta   90.00
_cell.angle_gamma   90.00
#
_symmetry.space_group_name_H-M   'P 1'
#
loop_
_entity.id
_entity.type
_entity.pdbx_description
1 polymer ?
#
loop_
_entity_poly.entity_id
_entity_poly.type
_entity_poly.pdbx_seq_one_letter_code
_entity_poly.pdbx_strand_id
1 'polypeptide(L)'
;IGGGERQNFIIAQHFCHSAFARLGPSGYHSLRERVMVTLSARVGGHAHDLLFKTVHGRYLIYNMCWEDPRIDRQLLRLDADSKLVVLTSAGCNTLDYLLDGPAEIHAVDVNPRQNALLHLKLVLIERGDFDNLDRMFRRGAHPQFRALYAAIRPRLPPYAAAFWDKKITYFDPGNPKRSFYYRGTCGAVAWLITRRLFKSGRKLRDYLFDLLDAPTLAEQRALYAKIEPALWSRFSTWLLRQPTALAMLGVPRPQIHLIQQRYLGGIVGYVSDKLRHVLTEVLIHDNYFWRAYLTGSYTDHCCPNYLLP
;
A
#
# COMPACT_ATOMS: atom_id res chain seq x y z
N ILE A 1 8.70 -23.81 18.80
CA ILE A 1 8.57 -22.89 19.96
C ILE A 1 8.08 -21.55 19.42
N GLY A 2 6.89 -21.10 19.83
CA GLY A 2 6.39 -19.74 19.59
C GLY A 2 5.50 -19.51 18.36
N GLY A 3 4.40 -20.28 18.20
CA GLY A 3 3.29 -19.92 17.31
C GLY A 3 2.44 -18.81 17.92
N GLY A 4 2.88 -17.56 17.81
CA GLY A 4 2.06 -16.37 18.07
C GLY A 4 1.57 -15.81 16.76
N GLU A 5 0.27 -15.51 16.67
CA GLU A 5 -0.41 -14.92 15.52
C GLU A 5 0.29 -13.63 15.03
N ARG A 6 1.16 -13.76 14.03
CA ARG A 6 1.81 -12.63 13.34
C ARG A 6 0.87 -12.09 12.27
N GLN A 7 -0.13 -11.31 12.67
CA GLN A 7 -1.07 -10.68 11.74
C GLN A 7 -0.64 -9.24 11.39
N ASN A 8 0.20 -9.05 10.37
CA ASN A 8 0.43 -7.70 9.82
C ASN A 8 -0.75 -7.32 8.92
N PHE A 9 -1.79 -6.76 9.49
CA PHE A 9 -3.03 -6.41 8.78
C PHE A 9 -3.24 -4.90 8.84
N ILE A 10 -3.27 -4.16 7.71
CA ILE A 10 -3.70 -2.75 7.80
C ILE A 10 -4.34 -2.09 6.55
N ILE A 11 -5.39 -1.33 6.89
CA ILE A 11 -6.09 -0.18 6.28
C ILE A 11 -6.99 -0.37 5.05
N ALA A 12 -6.70 -1.23 4.07
CA ALA A 12 -7.48 -1.20 2.82
C ALA A 12 -8.63 -2.22 2.66
N GLN A 13 -8.62 -3.41 3.29
CA GLN A 13 -9.56 -4.48 2.86
C GLN A 13 -10.44 -5.13 3.93
N HIS A 14 -10.36 -4.74 5.21
CA HIS A 14 -11.10 -5.43 6.27
C HIS A 14 -12.57 -5.00 6.40
N PHE A 15 -13.37 -5.15 5.32
CA PHE A 15 -14.83 -5.02 5.39
C PHE A 15 -15.63 -6.18 4.76
N CYS A 16 -15.01 -7.12 4.04
CA CYS A 16 -15.80 -8.23 3.47
C CYS A 16 -16.19 -9.32 4.49
N HIS A 17 -15.48 -9.49 5.62
CA HIS A 17 -15.75 -10.61 6.53
C HIS A 17 -16.60 -10.30 7.78
N SER A 18 -16.69 -9.05 8.24
CA SER A 18 -17.30 -8.72 9.54
C SER A 18 -18.74 -8.21 9.48
N ALA A 19 -19.31 -8.00 8.28
CA ALA A 19 -20.65 -7.41 8.11
C ALA A 19 -21.81 -8.41 8.11
N PHE A 20 -21.56 -9.72 8.04
CA PHE A 20 -22.62 -10.74 8.01
C PHE A 20 -23.01 -11.32 9.39
N ALA A 21 -22.26 -11.03 10.46
CA ALA A 21 -22.50 -11.66 11.76
C ALA A 21 -23.43 -10.89 12.71
N ARG A 22 -23.88 -9.66 12.38
CA ARG A 22 -24.72 -8.85 13.28
C ARG A 22 -25.73 -8.00 12.53
N LEU A 23 -26.81 -8.60 12.06
CA LEU A 23 -28.02 -7.88 11.65
C LEU A 23 -29.24 -8.60 12.24
N GLY A 24 -29.74 -8.06 13.36
CA GLY A 24 -31.13 -8.22 13.75
C GLY A 24 -31.97 -7.11 13.09
N PRO A 25 -33.25 -7.35 12.76
CA PRO A 25 -34.05 -6.42 11.98
C PRO A 25 -34.80 -5.43 12.90
N SER A 26 -34.66 -4.12 12.65
CA SER A 26 -35.73 -3.11 12.73
C SER A 26 -35.17 -1.68 12.74
N GLY A 27 -35.86 -0.76 12.05
CA GLY A 27 -35.83 0.66 12.43
C GLY A 27 -35.77 1.70 11.31
N TYR A 28 -36.87 1.85 10.56
CA TYR A 28 -37.15 3.03 9.72
C TYR A 28 -37.66 4.21 10.57
N HIS A 29 -37.18 5.44 10.37
CA HIS A 29 -37.99 6.62 9.96
C HIS A 29 -37.27 7.99 10.09
N SER A 30 -37.32 8.76 8.99
CA SER A 30 -37.91 10.12 8.87
C SER A 30 -37.22 10.90 7.72
N LEU A 31 -38.03 11.68 6.99
CA LEU A 31 -37.87 11.91 5.55
C LEU A 31 -37.95 13.40 5.15
N ARG A 32 -37.69 14.34 6.05
CA ARG A 32 -37.82 15.79 5.74
C ARG A 32 -36.54 16.63 5.83
N GLU A 33 -35.45 16.12 6.41
CA GLU A 33 -34.12 16.77 6.33
C GLU A 33 -33.28 16.34 5.11
N ARG A 34 -33.76 15.38 4.30
CA ARG A 34 -32.97 14.77 3.22
C ARG A 34 -32.79 15.68 2.01
N VAL A 35 -33.64 16.67 1.75
CA VAL A 35 -33.65 17.33 0.43
C VAL A 35 -32.47 18.31 0.24
N MET A 36 -32.03 19.02 1.29
CA MET A 36 -30.86 19.91 1.21
C MET A 36 -29.52 19.19 1.36
N VAL A 37 -29.46 18.10 2.14
CA VAL A 37 -28.26 17.25 2.28
C VAL A 37 -28.00 16.45 1.00
N THR A 38 -29.04 16.09 0.24
CA THR A 38 -28.90 15.24 -0.96
C THR A 38 -28.29 15.99 -2.16
N LEU A 39 -28.48 17.30 -2.29
CA LEU A 39 -27.91 18.07 -3.42
C LEU A 39 -26.41 18.32 -3.25
N SER A 40 -25.94 18.68 -2.04
CA SER A 40 -24.52 18.83 -1.75
C SER A 40 -23.78 17.48 -1.72
N ALA A 41 -24.43 16.43 -1.21
CA ALA A 41 -23.90 15.06 -1.22
C ALA A 41 -23.83 14.46 -2.63
N ARG A 42 -24.79 14.75 -3.53
CA ARG A 42 -24.73 14.31 -4.93
C ARG A 42 -23.63 15.02 -5.71
N VAL A 43 -23.46 16.33 -5.58
CA VAL A 43 -22.41 17.07 -6.29
C VAL A 43 -21.00 16.69 -5.79
N GLY A 44 -20.78 16.62 -4.47
CA GLY A 44 -19.54 16.06 -3.91
C GLY A 44 -19.33 14.58 -4.27
N GLY A 45 -20.45 13.86 -4.38
CA GLY A 45 -20.61 12.51 -4.90
C GLY A 45 -20.36 12.35 -6.40
N HIS A 46 -20.26 13.39 -7.23
CA HIS A 46 -19.77 13.24 -8.60
C HIS A 46 -18.30 13.65 -8.72
N ALA A 47 -17.89 14.67 -7.97
CA ALA A 47 -16.52 15.21 -8.02
C ALA A 47 -15.45 14.19 -7.59
N HIS A 48 -15.63 13.49 -6.46
CA HIS A 48 -14.66 12.44 -6.07
C HIS A 48 -14.70 11.20 -7.00
N ASP A 49 -15.80 10.80 -7.65
CA ASP A 49 -15.81 9.64 -8.55
C ASP A 49 -15.03 10.00 -9.81
N LEU A 50 -15.25 11.21 -10.31
CA LEU A 50 -14.47 11.76 -11.39
C LEU A 50 -12.99 11.87 -11.02
N LEU A 51 -12.67 12.36 -9.82
CA LEU A 51 -11.29 12.43 -9.32
C LEU A 51 -10.68 11.04 -9.18
N PHE A 52 -11.39 10.10 -8.56
CA PHE A 52 -10.96 8.72 -8.37
C PHE A 52 -10.70 8.08 -9.73
N LYS A 53 -11.64 8.17 -10.67
CA LYS A 53 -11.48 7.70 -12.05
C LYS A 53 -10.30 8.37 -12.77
N THR A 54 -10.09 9.67 -12.57
CA THR A 54 -8.98 10.42 -13.16
C THR A 54 -7.63 9.98 -12.58
N VAL A 55 -7.57 9.81 -11.26
CA VAL A 55 -6.38 9.35 -10.54
C VAL A 55 -6.02 7.92 -10.96
N HIS A 56 -6.99 7.02 -10.89
CA HIS A 56 -6.85 5.60 -11.23
C HIS A 56 -6.63 5.39 -12.72
N GLY A 57 -7.13 6.29 -13.57
CA GLY A 57 -6.98 6.23 -15.02
C GLY A 57 -5.67 6.82 -15.56
N ARG A 58 -4.91 7.59 -14.77
CA ARG A 58 -3.70 8.30 -15.24
C ARG A 58 -2.43 7.95 -14.48
N TYR A 59 -2.54 7.48 -13.24
CA TYR A 59 -1.40 7.25 -12.37
C TYR A 59 -1.32 5.79 -11.92
N LEU A 60 -0.09 5.36 -11.65
CA LEU A 60 0.14 4.19 -10.80
C LEU A 60 -0.38 4.55 -9.39
N ILE A 61 -1.15 3.66 -8.78
CA ILE A 61 -1.72 3.91 -7.45
C ILE A 61 -0.75 3.38 -6.39
N TYR A 62 -0.68 2.05 -6.33
CA TYR A 62 0.20 1.27 -5.47
C TYR A 62 1.54 1.01 -6.17
N ASN A 63 2.63 1.19 -5.44
CA ASN A 63 3.99 0.80 -5.84
C ASN A 63 4.45 -0.50 -5.17
N MET A 64 3.78 -0.87 -4.09
CA MET A 64 3.81 -2.18 -3.44
C MET A 64 2.42 -2.54 -2.94
N CYS A 65 2.18 -3.82 -2.74
CA CYS A 65 0.98 -4.31 -2.08
C CYS A 65 1.20 -4.30 -0.55
N TRP A 66 0.11 -4.20 0.20
CA TRP A 66 0.11 -4.03 1.67
C TRP A 66 -0.48 -5.24 2.40
N GLU A 67 -0.83 -6.27 1.66
CA GLU A 67 -1.37 -7.53 2.16
C GLU A 67 -0.22 -8.50 2.46
N ASP A 68 -0.12 -8.99 3.69
CA ASP A 68 0.96 -9.90 4.11
C ASP A 68 0.77 -11.30 3.50
N PRO A 69 1.63 -11.74 2.55
CA PRO A 69 1.47 -13.03 1.88
C PRO A 69 1.64 -14.20 2.85
N ARG A 70 2.24 -14.00 4.04
CA ARG A 70 2.34 -15.05 5.07
C ARG A 70 0.99 -15.46 5.62
N ILE A 71 0.06 -14.51 5.75
CA ILE A 71 -1.31 -14.78 6.20
C ILE A 71 -2.05 -15.54 5.09
N ASP A 72 -1.91 -15.07 3.85
CA ASP A 72 -2.54 -15.71 2.71
C ASP A 72 -2.05 -17.16 2.53
N ARG A 73 -0.75 -17.43 2.68
CA ARG A 73 -0.21 -18.80 2.63
C ARG A 73 -0.84 -19.72 3.69
N GLN A 74 -1.07 -19.22 4.91
CA GLN A 74 -1.69 -20.01 5.98
C GLN A 74 -3.14 -20.35 5.67
N LEU A 75 -3.87 -19.40 5.07
CA LEU A 75 -5.29 -19.53 4.76
C LEU A 75 -5.55 -20.34 3.48
N LEU A 76 -4.81 -20.02 2.41
CA LEU A 76 -5.03 -20.55 1.07
C LEU A 76 -4.35 -21.89 0.85
N ARG A 77 -3.23 -22.16 1.54
CA ARG A 77 -2.44 -23.41 1.43
C ARG A 77 -2.16 -23.79 -0.03
N LEU A 78 -1.54 -22.87 -0.75
CA LEU A 78 -1.26 -23.01 -2.18
C LEU A 78 -0.36 -24.21 -2.46
N ASP A 79 -0.64 -24.89 -3.56
CA ASP A 79 0.06 -26.06 -4.07
C ASP A 79 0.08 -26.07 -5.61
N ALA A 80 0.70 -27.09 -6.20
CA ALA A 80 0.85 -27.22 -7.65
C ALA A 80 -0.47 -27.33 -8.44
N ASP A 81 -1.59 -27.65 -7.78
CA ASP A 81 -2.90 -27.73 -8.42
C ASP A 81 -3.70 -26.43 -8.31
N SER A 82 -3.20 -25.48 -7.51
CA SER A 82 -3.87 -24.22 -7.21
C SER A 82 -3.95 -23.29 -8.42
N LYS A 83 -5.14 -22.71 -8.63
CA LYS A 83 -5.43 -21.72 -9.68
C LYS A 83 -6.00 -20.46 -9.06
N LEU A 84 -5.29 -19.34 -9.18
CA LEU A 84 -5.63 -18.11 -8.47
C LEU A 84 -6.08 -16.99 -9.41
N VAL A 85 -7.02 -16.18 -8.95
CA VAL A 85 -7.27 -14.84 -9.50
C VAL A 85 -6.86 -13.84 -8.43
N VAL A 86 -5.94 -12.94 -8.75
CA VAL A 86 -5.35 -12.00 -7.79
C VAL A 86 -5.52 -10.57 -8.31
N LEU A 87 -5.93 -9.66 -7.43
CA LEU A 87 -5.85 -8.24 -7.73
C LEU A 87 -4.39 -7.83 -7.86
N THR A 88 -3.99 -7.33 -9.04
CA THR A 88 -2.56 -7.20 -9.37
C THR A 88 -1.79 -6.41 -8.32
N SER A 89 -2.30 -5.26 -7.86
CA SER A 89 -1.77 -4.51 -6.70
C SER A 89 -0.22 -4.43 -6.66
N ALA A 90 0.36 -3.78 -7.67
CA ALA A 90 1.81 -3.69 -7.92
C ALA A 90 2.56 -5.02 -8.18
N GLY A 91 1.85 -6.13 -8.25
CA GLY A 91 2.34 -7.46 -8.57
C GLY A 91 3.09 -8.15 -7.43
N CYS A 92 3.10 -7.61 -6.21
CA CYS A 92 3.94 -8.15 -5.14
C CYS A 92 3.44 -9.53 -4.68
N ASN A 93 2.17 -9.65 -4.30
CA ASN A 93 1.61 -10.93 -3.87
C ASN A 93 1.50 -11.93 -5.02
N THR A 94 1.24 -11.48 -6.25
CA THR A 94 1.32 -12.35 -7.44
C THR A 94 2.68 -13.04 -7.53
N LEU A 95 3.77 -12.29 -7.38
CA LEU A 95 5.12 -12.84 -7.45
C LEU A 95 5.47 -13.66 -6.19
N ASP A 96 4.95 -13.28 -5.02
CA ASP A 96 5.19 -14.02 -3.79
C ASP A 96 4.49 -15.39 -3.84
N TYR A 97 3.23 -15.45 -4.26
CA TYR A 97 2.50 -16.71 -4.42
C TYR A 97 3.08 -17.61 -5.52
N LEU A 98 3.74 -17.03 -6.54
CA LEU A 98 4.41 -17.81 -7.57
C LEU A 98 5.54 -18.68 -6.99
N LEU A 99 6.14 -18.27 -5.86
CA LEU A 99 7.16 -19.05 -5.16
C LEU A 99 6.62 -20.35 -4.55
N ASP A 100 5.30 -20.42 -4.32
CA ASP A 100 4.62 -21.63 -3.83
C ASP A 100 4.31 -22.63 -4.97
N GLY A 101 4.68 -22.29 -6.21
CA GLY A 101 4.55 -23.15 -7.39
C GLY A 101 3.12 -23.50 -7.83
N PRO A 102 2.13 -22.58 -7.81
CA PRO A 102 0.77 -22.87 -8.27
C PRO A 102 0.70 -23.15 -9.78
N ALA A 103 -0.35 -23.87 -10.21
CA ALA A 103 -0.60 -24.16 -11.62
C ALA A 103 -0.74 -22.89 -12.47
N GLU A 104 -1.50 -21.91 -11.99
CA GLU A 104 -1.69 -20.63 -12.68
C GLU A 104 -2.11 -19.50 -11.74
N ILE A 105 -1.68 -18.27 -12.09
CA ILE A 105 -2.12 -17.04 -11.43
C ILE A 105 -2.59 -16.04 -12.49
N HIS A 106 -3.87 -15.67 -12.43
CA HIS A 106 -4.47 -14.62 -13.23
C HIS A 106 -4.44 -13.29 -12.46
N ALA A 107 -3.45 -12.45 -12.74
CA ALA A 107 -3.34 -11.12 -12.13
C ALA A 107 -4.18 -10.08 -12.90
N VAL A 108 -5.25 -9.60 -12.29
CA VAL A 108 -6.23 -8.69 -12.92
C VAL A 108 -6.25 -7.34 -12.19
N ASP A 109 -6.37 -6.24 -12.92
CA ASP A 109 -6.53 -4.91 -12.33
C ASP A 109 -7.37 -4.00 -13.23
N VAL A 110 -8.18 -3.14 -12.61
CA VAL A 110 -8.92 -2.09 -13.33
C VAL A 110 -8.00 -0.96 -13.77
N ASN A 111 -6.86 -0.79 -13.10
CA ASN A 111 -5.80 0.13 -13.49
C ASN A 111 -4.69 -0.63 -14.22
N PRO A 112 -4.62 -0.58 -15.57
CA PRO A 112 -3.61 -1.33 -16.33
C PRO A 112 -2.16 -0.92 -16.02
N ARG A 113 -1.92 0.20 -15.30
CA ARG A 113 -0.57 0.56 -14.84
C ARG A 113 -0.06 -0.39 -13.77
N GLN A 114 -0.95 -1.04 -13.01
CA GLN A 114 -0.58 -2.08 -12.06
C GLN A 114 -0.06 -3.33 -12.79
N ASN A 115 -0.76 -3.76 -13.85
CA ASN A 115 -0.29 -4.83 -14.73
C ASN A 115 1.01 -4.45 -15.44
N ALA A 116 1.15 -3.20 -15.89
CA ALA A 116 2.41 -2.72 -16.46
C ALA A 116 3.58 -2.83 -15.49
N LEU A 117 3.36 -2.59 -14.19
CA LEU A 117 4.36 -2.77 -13.14
C LEU A 117 4.69 -4.25 -12.89
N LEU A 118 3.69 -5.12 -12.89
CA LEU A 118 3.93 -6.56 -12.83
C LEU A 118 4.76 -7.04 -14.02
N HIS A 119 4.42 -6.64 -15.26
CA HIS A 119 5.21 -7.02 -16.44
C HIS A 119 6.66 -6.52 -16.37
N LEU A 120 6.90 -5.32 -15.86
CA LEU A 120 8.26 -4.83 -15.66
C LEU A 120 9.07 -5.75 -14.74
N LYS A 121 8.47 -6.20 -13.64
CA LYS A 121 9.10 -7.15 -12.70
C LYS A 121 9.31 -8.52 -13.35
N LEU A 122 8.30 -9.05 -14.03
CA LEU A 122 8.39 -10.36 -14.71
C LEU A 122 9.52 -10.38 -15.74
N VAL A 123 9.61 -9.38 -16.62
CA VAL A 123 10.68 -9.33 -17.63
C VAL A 123 12.08 -9.23 -17.00
N LEU A 124 12.21 -8.55 -15.85
CA LEU A 124 13.47 -8.50 -15.11
C LEU A 124 13.82 -9.85 -14.48
N ILE A 125 12.83 -10.53 -13.88
CA ILE A 125 12.98 -11.87 -13.29
C ILE A 125 13.35 -12.89 -14.38
N GLU A 126 12.62 -12.91 -15.50
CA GLU A 126 12.87 -13.80 -16.65
C GLU A 126 14.25 -13.60 -17.29
N ARG A 127 14.86 -12.42 -17.13
CA ARG A 127 16.22 -12.15 -17.61
C ARG A 127 17.27 -12.84 -16.74
N GLY A 128 16.95 -13.24 -15.52
CA GLY A 128 17.85 -13.91 -14.58
C GLY A 128 18.92 -13.00 -13.97
N ASP A 129 18.82 -11.68 -14.14
CA ASP A 129 19.75 -10.71 -13.55
C ASP A 129 19.13 -10.09 -12.30
N PHE A 130 19.43 -10.73 -11.17
CA PHE A 130 18.86 -10.37 -9.89
C PHE A 130 19.36 -9.02 -9.36
N ASP A 131 20.59 -8.60 -9.67
CA ASP A 131 21.14 -7.30 -9.23
C ASP A 131 20.35 -6.13 -9.81
N ASN A 132 19.90 -6.25 -11.07
CA ASN A 132 19.04 -5.25 -11.69
C ASN A 132 17.67 -5.16 -11.01
N LEU A 133 17.04 -6.30 -10.70
CA LEU A 133 15.77 -6.37 -9.97
C LEU A 133 15.91 -5.78 -8.55
N ASP A 134 16.98 -6.17 -7.86
CA ASP A 134 17.37 -5.73 -6.54
C ASP A 134 17.50 -4.21 -6.44
N ARG A 135 18.30 -3.60 -7.31
CA ARG A 135 18.49 -2.16 -7.33
C ARG A 135 17.18 -1.43 -7.61
N MET A 136 16.42 -1.88 -8.60
CA MET A 136 15.14 -1.23 -8.95
C MET A 136 14.11 -1.31 -7.82
N PHE A 137 13.92 -2.49 -7.21
CA PHE A 137 12.81 -2.71 -6.29
C PHE A 137 13.24 -2.87 -4.83
N ARG A 138 14.37 -3.46 -4.50
CA ARG A 138 14.82 -3.47 -3.11
C ARG A 138 15.41 -2.12 -2.69
N ARG A 139 16.29 -1.55 -3.51
CA ARG A 139 16.89 -0.22 -3.27
C ARG A 139 15.99 0.93 -3.71
N GLY A 140 15.02 0.67 -4.58
CA GLY A 140 14.05 1.64 -5.06
C GLY A 140 14.58 2.60 -6.14
N ALA A 141 15.80 2.42 -6.63
CA ALA A 141 16.41 3.28 -7.65
C ALA A 141 17.55 2.57 -8.38
N HIS A 142 17.80 2.93 -9.64
CA HIS A 142 18.82 2.29 -10.45
C HIS A 142 19.63 3.32 -11.25
N PRO A 143 20.96 3.46 -11.06
CA PRO A 143 21.76 4.48 -11.78
C PRO A 143 21.69 4.36 -13.31
N GLN A 144 21.65 3.12 -13.82
CA GLN A 144 21.54 2.83 -15.26
C GLN A 144 20.10 2.51 -15.71
N PHE A 145 19.07 3.01 -15.00
CA PHE A 145 17.66 2.66 -15.26
C PHE A 145 17.24 2.81 -16.72
N ARG A 146 17.78 3.80 -17.45
CA ARG A 146 17.47 4.02 -18.87
C ARG A 146 18.03 2.94 -19.78
N ALA A 147 19.29 2.57 -19.57
CA ALA A 147 19.95 1.54 -20.36
C ALA A 147 19.32 0.16 -20.08
N LEU A 148 19.06 -0.13 -18.81
CA LEU A 148 18.33 -1.32 -18.40
C LEU A 148 16.95 -1.37 -19.04
N TYR A 149 16.18 -0.28 -18.97
CA TYR A 149 14.87 -0.21 -19.59
C TYR A 149 14.92 -0.38 -21.10
N ALA A 150 15.85 0.27 -21.80
CA ALA A 150 15.99 0.13 -23.25
C ALA A 150 16.22 -1.33 -23.66
N ALA A 151 16.98 -2.10 -22.88
CA ALA A 151 17.22 -3.52 -23.12
C ALA A 151 15.98 -4.40 -22.91
N ILE A 152 15.14 -4.10 -21.91
CA ILE A 152 13.95 -4.91 -21.58
C ILE A 152 12.67 -4.43 -22.28
N ARG A 153 12.64 -3.20 -22.78
CA ARG A 153 11.49 -2.57 -23.43
C ARG A 153 10.87 -3.44 -24.54
N PRO A 154 11.63 -4.10 -25.44
CA PRO A 154 11.05 -4.94 -26.50
C PRO A 154 10.27 -6.15 -26.00
N ARG A 155 10.52 -6.61 -24.76
CA ARG A 155 9.82 -7.75 -24.14
C ARG A 155 8.54 -7.35 -23.43
N LEU A 156 8.29 -6.05 -23.24
CA LEU A 156 7.07 -5.56 -22.61
C LEU A 156 5.91 -5.54 -23.60
N PRO A 157 4.69 -5.89 -23.17
CA PRO A 157 3.49 -5.63 -23.96
C PRO A 157 3.38 -4.14 -24.35
N PRO A 158 2.84 -3.80 -25.53
CA PRO A 158 2.82 -2.42 -26.04
C PRO A 158 2.24 -1.39 -25.05
N TYR A 159 1.17 -1.76 -24.33
CA TYR A 159 0.55 -0.86 -23.34
C TYR A 159 1.45 -0.60 -22.12
N ALA A 160 2.20 -1.61 -21.68
CA ALA A 160 3.13 -1.51 -20.56
C ALA A 160 4.36 -0.68 -20.96
N ALA A 161 4.88 -0.92 -22.17
CA ALA A 161 5.95 -0.11 -22.75
C ALA A 161 5.54 1.37 -22.83
N ALA A 162 4.34 1.69 -23.36
CA ALA A 162 3.86 3.06 -23.49
C ALA A 162 3.73 3.80 -22.13
N PHE A 163 3.44 3.07 -21.06
CA PHE A 163 3.45 3.63 -19.71
C PHE A 163 4.88 3.89 -19.21
N TRP A 164 5.76 2.89 -19.32
CA TRP A 164 7.13 2.98 -18.80
C TRP A 164 8.01 3.94 -19.61
N ASP A 165 7.79 4.09 -20.91
CA ASP A 165 8.44 5.11 -21.76
C ASP A 165 8.32 6.50 -21.12
N LYS A 166 7.17 6.79 -20.50
CA LYS A 166 6.88 8.08 -19.84
C LYS A 166 7.31 8.13 -18.38
N LYS A 167 7.47 6.98 -17.72
CA LYS A 167 7.54 6.86 -16.25
C LYS A 167 8.78 6.16 -15.73
N ILE A 168 9.69 5.69 -16.58
CA ILE A 168 10.89 4.97 -16.14
C ILE A 168 11.79 5.82 -15.23
N THR A 169 11.71 7.16 -15.33
CA THR A 169 12.34 8.11 -14.39
C THR A 169 11.84 7.99 -12.94
N TYR A 170 10.86 7.14 -12.67
CA TYR A 170 10.49 6.74 -11.32
C TYR A 170 11.67 6.13 -10.55
N PHE A 171 12.57 5.43 -11.24
CA PHE A 171 13.78 4.80 -10.71
C PHE A 171 15.03 5.68 -10.78
N ASP A 172 14.88 6.95 -11.16
CA ASP A 172 15.99 7.90 -11.26
C ASP A 172 16.50 8.32 -9.86
N PRO A 173 17.75 7.98 -9.48
CA PRO A 173 18.31 8.37 -8.20
C PRO A 173 18.53 9.89 -8.07
N GLY A 174 18.61 10.62 -9.19
CA GLY A 174 18.74 12.08 -9.22
C GLY A 174 17.44 12.82 -8.93
N ASN A 175 16.30 12.13 -8.86
CA ASN A 175 15.03 12.78 -8.60
C ASN A 175 14.93 13.31 -7.15
N PRO A 176 14.24 14.44 -6.88
CA PRO A 176 14.02 14.91 -5.52
C PRO A 176 13.35 13.90 -4.58
N LYS A 177 12.53 12.99 -5.12
CA LYS A 177 11.91 11.91 -4.36
C LYS A 177 12.81 10.67 -4.21
N ARG A 178 13.96 10.57 -4.89
CA ARG A 178 15.05 9.58 -4.77
C ARG A 178 14.70 8.08 -4.75
N SER A 179 13.43 7.70 -4.75
CA SER A 179 12.98 6.30 -4.72
C SER A 179 11.65 6.10 -5.43
N PHE A 180 11.53 4.92 -6.04
CA PHE A 180 10.30 4.34 -6.59
C PHE A 180 9.17 4.25 -5.55
N TYR A 181 9.49 4.02 -4.27
CA TYR A 181 8.51 3.94 -3.18
C TYR A 181 7.81 5.26 -2.85
N TYR A 182 8.28 6.36 -3.44
CA TYR A 182 7.66 7.69 -3.36
C TYR A 182 6.93 8.10 -4.64
N ARG A 183 6.70 7.15 -5.54
CA ARG A 183 5.99 7.31 -6.81
C ARG A 183 4.60 6.69 -6.77
N GLY A 184 3.81 7.02 -7.78
CA GLY A 184 2.38 6.76 -7.75
C GLY A 184 1.65 7.63 -6.73
N THR A 185 0.35 7.42 -6.58
CA THR A 185 -0.46 8.27 -5.71
C THR A 185 -0.27 7.92 -4.24
N CYS A 186 -0.21 6.63 -3.89
CA CYS A 186 0.08 6.19 -2.52
C CYS A 186 1.49 6.63 -2.09
N GLY A 187 2.50 6.42 -2.94
CA GLY A 187 3.87 6.86 -2.65
C GLY A 187 4.01 8.38 -2.56
N ALA A 188 3.23 9.16 -3.30
CA ALA A 188 3.22 10.62 -3.15
C ALA A 188 2.65 11.07 -1.79
N VAL A 189 1.59 10.42 -1.31
CA VAL A 189 1.03 10.68 0.03
C VAL A 189 2.02 10.25 1.12
N ALA A 190 2.59 9.04 1.01
CA ALA A 190 3.58 8.54 1.94
C ALA A 190 4.83 9.43 2.03
N TRP A 191 5.32 9.91 0.88
CA TRP A 191 6.44 10.86 0.84
C TRP A 191 6.11 12.17 1.56
N LEU A 192 4.89 12.69 1.37
CA LEU A 192 4.45 13.93 2.03
C LEU A 192 4.38 13.76 3.55
N ILE A 193 3.81 12.66 4.03
CA ILE A 193 3.72 12.32 5.46
C ILE A 193 5.12 12.16 6.05
N THR A 194 5.97 11.33 5.42
CA THR A 194 7.34 11.06 5.88
C THR A 194 8.19 12.33 5.93
N ARG A 195 8.12 13.17 4.88
CA ARG A 195 8.81 14.47 4.85
C ARG A 195 8.32 15.42 5.95
N ARG A 196 7.05 15.38 6.31
CA ARG A 196 6.49 16.18 7.42
C ARG A 196 6.98 15.66 8.76
N LEU A 197 6.91 14.36 9.00
CA LEU A 197 7.41 13.73 10.24
C LEU A 197 8.90 14.03 10.46
N PHE A 198 9.74 13.87 9.42
CA PHE A 198 11.17 14.14 9.53
C PHE A 198 11.49 15.62 9.76
N LYS A 199 10.60 16.54 9.37
CA LYS A 199 10.74 17.98 9.65
C LYS A 199 10.32 18.35 11.07
N SER A 200 9.54 17.52 11.76
CA SER A 200 9.05 17.80 13.11
C SER A 200 10.14 17.66 14.20
N GLY A 201 11.28 17.03 13.90
CA GLY A 201 12.45 17.03 14.78
C GLY A 201 13.34 15.79 14.60
N ARG A 202 14.64 15.94 14.88
CA ARG A 202 15.63 14.83 14.77
C ARG A 202 15.26 13.66 15.68
N LYS A 203 14.90 13.94 16.93
CA LYS A 203 14.51 12.92 17.91
C LYS A 203 13.31 12.07 17.47
N LEU A 204 12.32 12.66 16.82
CA LEU A 204 11.18 11.89 16.26
C LEU A 204 11.63 11.00 15.11
N ARG A 205 12.53 11.51 14.25
CA ARG A 205 13.11 10.73 13.16
C ARG A 205 13.86 9.52 13.72
N ASP A 206 14.68 9.70 14.75
CA ASP A 206 15.42 8.61 15.39
C ASP A 206 14.44 7.57 15.96
N TYR A 207 13.41 7.99 16.69
CA TYR A 207 12.37 7.07 17.17
C TYR A 207 11.65 6.29 16.06
N LEU A 208 11.42 6.89 14.89
CA LEU A 208 10.81 6.17 13.76
C LEU A 208 11.72 5.08 13.20
N PHE A 209 13.04 5.30 13.18
CA PHE A 209 14.00 4.27 12.79
C PHE A 209 14.14 3.20 13.87
N ASP A 210 14.28 3.61 15.13
CA ASP A 210 14.32 2.69 16.27
C ASP A 210 13.07 1.80 16.31
N LEU A 211 11.90 2.35 15.98
CA LEU A 211 10.64 1.59 15.92
C LEU A 211 10.72 0.47 14.88
N LEU A 212 11.26 0.74 13.69
CA LEU A 212 11.39 -0.25 12.61
C LEU A 212 12.34 -1.38 12.95
N ASP A 213 13.31 -1.13 13.82
CA ASP A 213 14.34 -2.08 14.22
C ASP A 213 14.09 -2.63 15.64
N ALA A 214 12.93 -2.33 16.24
CA ALA A 214 12.59 -2.75 17.60
C ALA A 214 12.52 -4.29 17.72
N PRO A 215 13.34 -4.92 18.58
CA PRO A 215 13.40 -6.37 18.72
C PRO A 215 12.23 -6.98 19.51
N THR A 216 11.50 -6.15 20.28
CA THR A 216 10.42 -6.63 21.16
C THR A 216 9.19 -5.72 21.11
N LEU A 217 8.00 -6.30 21.39
CA LEU A 217 6.76 -5.53 21.50
C LEU A 217 6.79 -4.50 22.63
N ALA A 218 7.50 -4.79 23.73
CA ALA A 218 7.61 -3.86 24.86
C ALA A 218 8.34 -2.57 24.44
N GLU A 219 9.47 -2.71 23.76
CA GLU A 219 10.23 -1.59 23.21
C GLU A 219 9.46 -0.87 22.10
N GLN A 220 8.84 -1.61 21.20
CA GLN A 220 8.00 -1.07 20.13
C GLN A 220 6.86 -0.20 20.67
N ARG A 221 6.15 -0.67 21.72
CA ARG A 221 5.10 0.09 22.41
C ARG A 221 5.65 1.37 23.04
N ALA A 222 6.81 1.30 23.70
CA ALA A 222 7.45 2.46 24.32
C ALA A 222 7.90 3.50 23.28
N LEU A 223 8.37 3.07 22.10
CA LEU A 223 8.70 3.94 20.98
C LEU A 223 7.46 4.52 20.33
N TYR A 224 6.44 3.71 20.07
CA TYR A 224 5.18 4.15 19.50
C TYR A 224 4.51 5.24 20.36
N ALA A 225 4.52 5.11 21.68
CA ALA A 225 4.00 6.14 22.60
C ALA A 225 4.66 7.52 22.41
N LYS A 226 5.93 7.56 22.01
CA LYS A 226 6.68 8.80 21.74
C LYS A 226 6.40 9.37 20.34
N ILE A 227 6.07 8.51 19.39
CA ILE A 227 5.84 8.84 17.97
C ILE A 227 4.40 9.26 17.72
N GLU A 228 3.46 8.61 18.41
CA GLU A 228 2.03 8.71 18.18
C GLU A 228 1.48 10.16 18.13
N PRO A 229 1.83 11.07 19.05
CA PRO A 229 1.32 12.44 19.01
C PRO A 229 1.68 13.17 17.71
N ALA A 230 2.84 12.86 17.12
CA ALA A 230 3.28 13.45 15.86
C ALA A 230 2.60 12.81 14.64
N LEU A 231 2.30 11.51 14.69
CA LEU A 231 1.51 10.81 13.66
C LEU A 231 0.11 11.43 13.53
N TRP A 232 -0.54 11.73 14.67
CA TRP A 232 -1.90 12.29 14.71
C TRP A 232 -1.95 13.81 14.85
N SER A 233 -0.96 14.51 14.29
CA SER A 233 -0.95 15.98 14.24
C SER A 233 -2.19 16.55 13.51
N ARG A 234 -2.44 17.86 13.70
CA ARG A 234 -3.51 18.58 12.97
C ARG A 234 -3.40 18.42 11.45
N PHE A 235 -2.18 18.32 10.93
CA PHE A 235 -1.94 18.11 9.50
C PHE A 235 -2.36 16.71 9.05
N SER A 236 -1.91 15.65 9.72
CA SER A 236 -2.21 14.27 9.34
C SER A 236 -3.70 13.96 9.45
N THR A 237 -4.33 14.43 10.54
CA THR A 237 -5.78 14.28 10.75
C THR A 237 -6.60 15.06 9.73
N TRP A 238 -6.18 16.28 9.36
CA TRP A 238 -6.78 17.03 8.25
C TRP A 238 -6.63 16.29 6.92
N LEU A 239 -5.44 15.76 6.63
CA LEU A 239 -5.14 15.06 5.37
C LEU A 239 -6.02 13.81 5.20
N LEU A 240 -6.17 12.99 6.25
CA LEU A 240 -7.03 11.80 6.22
C LEU A 240 -8.52 12.11 6.10
N ARG A 241 -8.94 13.34 6.39
CA ARG A 241 -10.31 13.80 6.15
C ARG A 241 -10.52 14.27 4.72
N GLN A 242 -9.46 14.48 3.94
CA GLN A 242 -9.59 14.95 2.56
C GLN A 242 -10.01 13.80 1.64
N PRO A 243 -11.17 13.91 0.96
CA PRO A 243 -11.62 12.87 0.04
C PRO A 243 -10.62 12.63 -1.10
N THR A 244 -9.86 13.66 -1.50
CA THR A 244 -8.78 13.56 -2.50
C THR A 244 -7.61 12.72 -2.02
N ALA A 245 -7.20 12.85 -0.76
CA ALA A 245 -6.13 12.05 -0.18
C ALA A 245 -6.54 10.58 -0.05
N LEU A 246 -7.77 10.32 0.38
CA LEU A 246 -8.33 8.96 0.45
C LEU A 246 -8.43 8.32 -0.95
N ALA A 247 -8.83 9.07 -1.96
CA ALA A 247 -8.81 8.60 -3.35
C ALA A 247 -7.39 8.30 -3.85
N MET A 248 -6.39 9.11 -3.48
CA MET A 248 -4.98 8.86 -3.81
C MET A 248 -4.42 7.63 -3.09
N LEU A 249 -4.93 7.31 -1.90
CA LEU A 249 -4.64 6.08 -1.16
C LEU A 249 -5.42 4.86 -1.70
N GLY A 250 -6.21 5.04 -2.76
CA GLY A 250 -6.99 3.98 -3.38
C GLY A 250 -8.23 3.55 -2.60
N VAL A 251 -8.68 4.34 -1.62
CA VAL A 251 -9.87 4.03 -0.82
C VAL A 251 -11.14 4.43 -1.60
N PRO A 252 -12.01 3.47 -1.97
CA PRO A 252 -13.25 3.78 -2.68
C PRO A 252 -14.27 4.50 -1.79
N ARG A 253 -15.12 5.36 -2.36
CA ARG A 253 -16.16 6.07 -1.58
C ARG A 253 -17.12 5.17 -0.82
N PRO A 254 -17.62 4.05 -1.37
CA PRO A 254 -18.50 3.17 -0.61
C PRO A 254 -17.85 2.72 0.70
N GLN A 255 -16.54 2.45 0.67
CA GLN A 255 -15.77 2.10 1.87
C GLN A 255 -15.61 3.29 2.82
N ILE A 256 -15.32 4.49 2.32
CA ILE A 256 -15.25 5.71 3.15
C ILE A 256 -16.59 5.95 3.87
N HIS A 257 -17.71 5.87 3.14
CA HIS A 257 -19.05 6.06 3.67
C HIS A 257 -19.38 5.03 4.76
N LEU A 258 -19.06 3.76 4.51
CA LEU A 258 -19.27 2.68 5.46
C LEU A 258 -18.48 2.90 6.75
N ILE A 259 -17.21 3.31 6.65
CA ILE A 259 -16.37 3.63 7.82
C ILE A 259 -16.95 4.83 8.58
N GLN A 260 -17.33 5.90 7.86
CA GLN A 260 -17.90 7.09 8.49
C GLN A 260 -19.19 6.82 9.25
N GLN A 261 -20.02 5.88 8.78
CA GLN A 261 -21.28 5.53 9.43
C GLN A 261 -21.14 4.52 10.57
N ARG A 262 -20.23 3.55 10.43
CA ARG A 262 -20.17 2.40 11.34
C ARG A 262 -19.03 2.43 12.35
N TYR A 263 -18.01 3.26 12.14
CA TYR A 263 -16.84 3.30 13.01
C TYR A 263 -16.87 4.53 13.92
N LEU A 264 -16.78 4.30 15.23
CA LEU A 264 -16.69 5.38 16.21
C LEU A 264 -15.40 6.20 15.97
N GLY A 265 -15.52 7.51 15.80
CA GLY A 265 -14.39 8.37 15.41
C GLY A 265 -14.16 8.48 13.90
N GLY A 266 -15.01 7.84 13.08
CA GLY A 266 -14.99 7.92 11.61
C GLY A 266 -13.67 7.43 11.00
N ILE A 267 -13.29 8.01 9.86
CA ILE A 267 -12.09 7.58 9.12
C ILE A 267 -10.79 7.75 9.92
N VAL A 268 -10.69 8.83 10.71
CA VAL A 268 -9.48 9.09 11.52
C VAL A 268 -9.38 8.08 12.65
N GLY A 269 -10.48 7.82 13.38
CA GLY A 269 -10.52 6.79 14.41
C GLY A 269 -10.16 5.41 13.85
N TYR A 270 -10.77 5.04 12.72
CA TYR A 270 -10.49 3.76 12.06
C TYR A 270 -9.01 3.58 11.71
N VAL A 271 -8.43 4.56 11.02
CA VAL A 271 -7.01 4.50 10.62
C VAL A 271 -6.11 4.53 11.86
N SER A 272 -6.47 5.30 12.89
CA SER A 272 -5.71 5.41 14.14
C SER A 272 -5.68 4.12 14.93
N ASP A 273 -6.84 3.48 15.13
CA ASP A 273 -6.91 2.25 15.90
C ASP A 273 -6.21 1.11 15.18
N LYS A 274 -6.35 1.04 13.85
CA LYS A 274 -5.63 0.05 13.06
C LYS A 274 -4.12 0.27 13.13
N LEU A 275 -3.66 1.49 12.91
CA LEU A 275 -2.24 1.83 12.99
C LEU A 275 -1.66 1.54 14.37
N ARG A 276 -2.35 1.94 15.44
CA ARG A 276 -1.98 1.62 16.81
C ARG A 276 -1.85 0.10 16.97
N HIS A 277 -2.86 -0.66 16.60
CA HIS A 277 -2.83 -2.12 16.74
C HIS A 277 -1.62 -2.76 16.06
N VAL A 278 -1.31 -2.42 14.81
CA VAL A 278 -0.12 -2.99 14.14
C VAL A 278 1.18 -2.53 14.78
N LEU A 279 1.25 -1.26 15.19
CA LEU A 279 2.46 -0.72 15.80
C LEU A 279 2.61 -1.05 17.29
N THR A 280 1.65 -1.74 17.92
CA THR A 280 1.75 -2.14 19.34
C THR A 280 1.53 -3.63 19.62
N GLU A 281 0.81 -4.34 18.76
CA GLU A 281 0.45 -5.76 18.97
C GLU A 281 1.16 -6.72 18.02
N VAL A 282 1.76 -6.22 16.94
CA VAL A 282 2.44 -7.03 15.94
C VAL A 282 3.90 -6.58 15.85
N LEU A 283 4.82 -7.53 15.95
CA LEU A 283 6.24 -7.19 15.96
C LEU A 283 6.70 -6.73 14.57
N ILE A 284 7.16 -5.49 14.47
CA ILE A 284 7.41 -4.81 13.20
C ILE A 284 8.79 -5.13 12.59
N HIS A 285 9.70 -5.77 13.32
CA HIS A 285 11.09 -5.98 12.88
C HIS A 285 11.23 -6.63 11.49
N ASP A 286 10.31 -7.55 11.15
CA ASP A 286 10.25 -8.24 9.85
C ASP A 286 9.20 -7.67 8.89
N ASN A 287 8.50 -6.59 9.28
CA ASN A 287 7.46 -5.94 8.50
C ASN A 287 8.07 -4.93 7.52
N TYR A 288 8.31 -5.39 6.29
CA TYR A 288 8.93 -4.57 5.25
C TYR A 288 8.01 -3.47 4.72
N PHE A 289 6.69 -3.56 4.92
CA PHE A 289 5.73 -2.60 4.37
C PHE A 289 5.97 -1.18 4.89
N TRP A 290 6.13 -1.02 6.20
CA TRP A 290 6.40 0.28 6.81
C TRP A 290 7.80 0.81 6.47
N ARG A 291 8.77 -0.09 6.38
CA ARG A 291 10.16 0.24 6.04
C ARG A 291 10.28 0.89 4.67
N ALA A 292 9.56 0.37 3.66
CA ALA A 292 9.58 0.93 2.30
C ALA A 292 9.18 2.41 2.27
N TYR A 293 8.12 2.80 2.99
CA TYR A 293 7.65 4.18 2.98
C TYR A 293 8.43 5.10 3.91
N LEU A 294 8.92 4.60 5.04
CA LEU A 294 9.75 5.44 5.94
C LEU A 294 11.15 5.68 5.37
N THR A 295 11.74 4.70 4.68
CA THR A 295 13.14 4.76 4.24
C THR A 295 13.30 4.95 2.74
N GLY A 296 12.28 4.62 1.94
CA GLY A 296 12.35 4.63 0.48
C GLY A 296 13.00 3.37 -0.09
N SER A 297 13.26 2.35 0.72
CA SER A 297 13.89 1.09 0.30
C SER A 297 13.57 -0.03 1.28
N TYR A 298 13.96 -1.25 0.93
CA TYR A 298 14.01 -2.39 1.84
C TYR A 298 15.46 -2.67 2.29
N THR A 299 15.63 -3.58 3.24
CA THR A 299 16.95 -4.11 3.63
C THR A 299 17.15 -5.51 3.07
N ASP A 300 18.35 -6.08 3.24
CA ASP A 300 18.65 -7.46 2.82
C ASP A 300 17.86 -8.51 3.63
N HIS A 301 17.37 -8.17 4.84
CA HIS A 301 16.65 -9.09 5.72
C HIS A 301 15.17 -8.74 5.93
N CYS A 302 14.69 -7.64 5.34
CA CYS A 302 13.32 -7.17 5.49
C CYS A 302 12.84 -6.59 4.15
N CYS A 303 12.46 -7.51 3.24
CA CYS A 303 11.92 -7.26 1.91
C CYS A 303 10.91 -8.35 1.51
N PRO A 304 10.09 -8.14 0.47
CA PRO A 304 9.29 -9.20 -0.15
C PRO A 304 10.14 -10.42 -0.56
N ASN A 305 9.55 -11.63 -0.51
CA ASN A 305 10.31 -12.87 -0.74
C ASN A 305 10.78 -12.99 -2.20
N TYR A 306 10.00 -12.48 -3.16
CA TYR A 306 10.39 -12.49 -4.58
C TYR A 306 11.60 -11.59 -4.90
N LEU A 307 12.08 -10.81 -3.91
CA LEU A 307 13.31 -10.01 -3.98
C LEU A 307 14.48 -10.67 -3.24
N LEU A 308 14.36 -11.94 -2.85
CA LEU A 308 15.46 -12.78 -2.40
C LEU A 308 15.95 -13.69 -3.54
N PRO A 309 17.27 -13.92 -3.68
CA PRO A 309 17.88 -14.68 -4.77
C PRO A 309 17.63 -16.19 -4.70
#